data_AF-A0A0F9K8K2-F1
#
_entry.id   AF-A0A0F9K8K2-F1
#
_cell.length_a   1.000
_cell.length_b   1.000
_cell.length_c   1.000
_cell.angle_alpha   90.00
_cell.angle_beta   90.00
_cell.angle_gamma   90.00
#
_symmetry.space_group_name_H-M   'P 1'
#
loop_
_entity.id
_entity.type
_entity.pdbx_description
1 polymer ?
#
loop_
_entity_poly.entity_id
_entity_poly.type
_entity_poly.pdbx_seq_one_letter_code
_entity_poly.pdbx_strand_id
1 'polypeptide(L)'
;MVTVNLSLNIDDIERYYPENPLDFFKDKKLCLFKACLENYFPGVRWGIQDLLEDLNMEVKTCDNQSCCSGTFFQRNLITRAQFAAINERNIFELNQQAD
;
A
#
# COMPACT_ATOMS: atom_id res chain seq x y z
N MET A 1 -16.51 0.50 -19.19
CA MET A 1 -15.05 0.58 -19.00
C MET A 1 -14.82 1.11 -17.60
N VAL A 2 -14.36 0.27 -16.68
CA VAL A 2 -14.10 0.70 -15.30
C VAL A 2 -12.79 1.46 -15.31
N THR A 3 -12.86 2.79 -15.20
CA THR A 3 -11.71 3.62 -14.85
C THR A 3 -11.39 3.36 -13.38
N VAL A 4 -10.62 2.32 -13.10
CA VAL A 4 -10.02 2.17 -11.77
C VAL A 4 -8.89 3.20 -11.71
N ASN A 5 -9.21 4.41 -11.24
CA ASN A 5 -8.22 5.40 -10.88
C ASN A 5 -7.56 4.87 -9.59
N LEU A 6 -6.59 3.97 -9.72
CA LEU A 6 -5.86 3.33 -8.62
C LEU A 6 -5.01 4.33 -7.81
N SER A 7 -4.94 5.58 -8.25
CA SER A 7 -4.26 6.67 -7.56
C SER A 7 -5.23 7.47 -6.70
N LEU A 8 -4.89 7.62 -5.41
CA LEU A 8 -5.48 8.61 -4.52
C LEU A 8 -5.36 10.01 -5.16
N ASN A 9 -6.47 10.74 -5.27
CA ASN A 9 -6.44 12.13 -5.68
C ASN A 9 -6.25 13.01 -4.44
N ILE A 10 -5.02 13.48 -4.23
CA ILE A 10 -4.65 14.28 -3.04
C ILE A 10 -5.42 15.60 -3.02
N ASP A 11 -5.58 16.26 -4.17
CA ASP A 11 -6.30 17.54 -4.26
C ASP A 11 -7.78 17.40 -3.85
N ASP A 12 -8.41 16.29 -4.22
CA ASP A 12 -9.79 16.01 -3.80
C ASP A 12 -9.84 15.72 -2.29
N ILE A 13 -8.91 14.93 -1.76
CA ILE A 13 -8.85 14.63 -0.32
C ILE A 13 -8.69 15.92 0.49
N GLU A 14 -7.75 16.79 0.11
CA GLU A 14 -7.54 18.08 0.77
C GLU A 14 -8.76 19.00 0.67
N ARG A 15 -9.48 18.96 -0.46
CA ARG A 15 -10.71 19.74 -0.65
C ARG A 15 -11.88 19.25 0.20
N TYR A 16 -12.05 17.94 0.34
CA TYR A 16 -13.15 17.34 1.09
C TYR A 16 -12.87 17.21 2.60
N TYR A 17 -11.59 17.15 2.99
CA TYR A 17 -11.13 17.02 4.38
C TYR A 17 -10.11 18.13 4.74
N PRO A 18 -10.51 19.41 4.67
CA PRO A 18 -9.57 20.54 4.78
C PRO A 18 -8.94 20.72 6.16
N GLU A 19 -9.62 20.27 7.22
CA GLU A 19 -9.12 20.36 8.59
C GLU A 19 -8.10 19.26 8.92
N ASN A 20 -8.32 18.05 8.40
CA ASN A 20 -7.42 16.92 8.59
C ASN A 20 -7.57 15.90 7.43
N PRO A 21 -6.67 15.93 6.43
CA PRO A 21 -6.69 14.99 5.31
C PRO A 21 -6.63 13.52 5.72
N LEU A 22 -6.11 13.20 6.92
CA LEU A 22 -6.05 11.83 7.42
C LEU A 22 -7.42 11.26 7.76
N ASP A 23 -8.43 12.11 7.97
CA ASP A 23 -9.80 11.67 8.22
C ASP A 23 -10.37 10.90 7.02
N PHE A 24 -9.84 11.12 5.81
CA PHE A 24 -10.16 10.31 4.64
C PHE A 24 -9.87 8.82 4.84
N PHE A 25 -8.93 8.44 5.70
CA PHE A 25 -8.56 7.04 5.89
C PHE A 25 -9.25 6.36 7.08
N LYS A 26 -9.98 7.11 7.93
CA LYS A 26 -10.54 6.58 9.19
C LYS A 26 -11.62 5.53 9.01
N ASP A 27 -12.35 5.57 7.89
CA ASP A 27 -13.40 4.60 7.53
C ASP A 27 -12.88 3.48 6.60
N LYS A 28 -11.55 3.42 6.38
CA LYS A 28 -10.91 2.49 5.45
C LYS A 28 -9.96 1.58 6.19
N LYS A 29 -9.94 0.33 5.76
CA LYS A 29 -8.94 -0.64 6.18
C LYS A 29 -7.67 -0.46 5.36
N LEU A 30 -6.59 -0.07 6.03
CA LEU A 30 -5.27 0.08 5.45
C LEU A 30 -4.54 -1.26 5.44
N CYS A 31 -4.40 -1.83 4.24
CA CYS A 31 -3.64 -3.05 4.04
C CYS A 31 -2.15 -2.74 3.83
N LEU A 32 -1.34 -2.94 4.87
CA LEU A 32 0.10 -2.74 4.79
C LEU A 32 0.75 -3.85 3.97
N PHE A 33 1.48 -3.45 2.94
CA PHE A 33 2.25 -4.35 2.10
C PHE A 33 3.42 -4.95 2.88
N LYS A 34 3.52 -6.28 2.90
CA LYS A 34 4.59 -7.00 3.60
C LYS A 34 5.91 -6.94 2.83
N ALA A 35 6.72 -5.90 3.05
CA ALA A 35 7.95 -5.71 2.29
C ALA A 35 9.05 -6.72 2.65
N CYS A 36 9.83 -7.16 1.66
CA CYS A 36 10.91 -8.13 1.87
C CYS A 36 11.99 -7.64 2.84
N LEU A 37 12.22 -6.32 2.90
CA LEU A 37 13.23 -5.73 3.79
C LEU A 37 12.83 -5.75 5.27
N GLU A 38 11.54 -5.90 5.58
CA GLU A 38 11.06 -6.03 6.96
C GLU A 38 11.56 -7.31 7.63
N ASN A 39 12.01 -8.31 6.87
CA ASN A 39 12.69 -9.47 7.44
C ASN A 39 14.03 -9.12 8.08
N TYR A 40 14.71 -8.08 7.58
CA TYR A 40 15.98 -7.59 8.12
C TYR A 40 15.77 -6.47 9.14
N PHE A 41 14.65 -5.73 9.02
CA PHE A 41 14.30 -4.60 9.89
C PHE A 41 12.87 -4.73 10.42
N PRO A 42 12.57 -5.75 11.26
CA PRO A 42 11.20 -6.04 11.69
C PRO A 42 10.57 -4.89 12.49
N GLY A 43 11.38 -4.08 13.18
CA GLY A 43 10.90 -2.92 13.94
C GLY A 43 10.27 -1.82 13.08
N VAL A 44 10.62 -1.74 11.79
CA VAL A 44 10.01 -0.75 10.87
C VAL A 44 8.53 -1.05 10.67
N ARG A 45 8.16 -2.34 10.54
CA ARG A 45 6.75 -2.73 10.40
C ARG A 45 5.94 -2.31 11.62
N TRP A 46 6.41 -2.71 12.81
CA TRP A 46 5.71 -2.41 14.05
C TRP A 46 5.61 -0.90 14.30
N GLY A 47 6.70 -0.15 14.10
CA GLY A 47 6.67 1.30 14.28
C GLY A 47 5.71 2.03 13.32
N ILE A 48 5.57 1.56 12.07
CA ILE A 48 4.59 2.12 11.13
C ILE A 48 3.17 1.72 11.55
N GLN A 49 2.95 0.46 11.93
CA GLN A 49 1.64 -0.01 12.37
C GLN A 49 1.18 0.74 13.62
N ASP A 50 2.01 0.82 14.66
CA ASP A 50 1.72 1.53 15.91
C ASP A 50 1.39 3.00 15.64
N LEU A 51 2.17 3.68 14.77
CA LEU A 51 1.91 5.08 14.39
C LEU A 51 0.53 5.26 13.74
N LEU A 52 0.15 4.36 12.82
CA LEU A 52 -1.13 4.46 12.11
C LEU A 52 -2.31 4.10 13.02
N GLU A 53 -2.13 3.15 13.93
CA GLU A 53 -3.10 2.80 14.97
C GLU A 53 -3.29 3.94 15.98
N ASP A 54 -2.21 4.62 16.39
CA ASP A 54 -2.27 5.83 17.24
C ASP A 54 -3.00 7.00 16.54
N LEU A 55 -2.98 7.04 15.21
CA LEU A 55 -3.77 7.96 14.39
C LEU A 55 -5.22 7.49 14.19
N ASN A 56 -5.63 6.42 14.89
CA ASN A 56 -6.97 5.85 14.89
C ASN A 56 -7.40 5.36 13.49
N MET A 57 -6.47 4.74 12.75
CA MET A 57 -6.73 4.07 11.48
C MET A 57 -6.92 2.57 11.70
N GLU A 58 -7.76 1.93 10.87
CA GLU A 58 -7.85 0.47 10.85
C GLU A 58 -6.71 -0.08 9.98
N VAL A 59 -5.78 -0.82 10.58
CA VAL A 59 -4.57 -1.27 9.91
C VAL A 59 -4.46 -2.79 9.99
N LYS A 60 -4.06 -3.41 8.89
CA LYS A 60 -3.73 -4.84 8.84
C LYS A 60 -2.50 -5.07 7.98
N THR A 61 -1.55 -5.87 8.46
CA THR A 61 -0.52 -6.43 7.58
C THR A 61 -1.17 -7.44 6.66
N CYS A 62 -1.09 -7.16 5.37
CA CYS A 62 -1.72 -7.94 4.33
C CYS A 62 -0.79 -9.14 3.99
N ASP A 63 -1.37 -10.31 3.68
CA ASP A 63 -0.62 -11.56 3.46
C ASP A 63 -0.65 -12.00 1.99
N ASN A 64 0.17 -12.98 1.61
CA ASN A 64 0.23 -13.57 0.25
C ASN A 64 0.72 -12.65 -0.89
N GLN A 65 1.11 -11.40 -0.61
CA GLN A 65 1.88 -10.62 -1.58
C GLN A 65 3.27 -11.24 -1.80
N SER A 66 3.79 -11.00 -3.00
CA SER A 66 5.15 -11.36 -3.40
C SER A 66 6.09 -10.14 -3.32
N CYS A 67 7.34 -10.28 -3.76
CA CYS A 67 8.28 -9.16 -3.83
C CYS A 67 7.78 -8.05 -4.77
N CYS A 68 7.80 -6.78 -4.33
CA CYS A 68 7.47 -5.62 -5.18
C CYS A 68 8.42 -5.47 -6.38
N SER A 69 9.59 -6.10 -6.32
CA SER A 69 10.58 -6.21 -7.40
C SER A 69 11.18 -4.87 -7.88
N GLY A 70 11.05 -3.81 -7.09
CA GLY A 70 11.54 -2.47 -7.43
C GLY A 70 13.05 -2.42 -7.69
N THR A 71 13.87 -3.07 -6.86
CA THR A 71 15.33 -3.11 -7.04
C THR A 71 15.73 -3.86 -8.32
N PHE A 72 15.03 -4.94 -8.67
CA PHE A 72 15.30 -5.69 -9.91
C PHE A 72 14.96 -4.84 -11.13
N PHE A 73 13.85 -4.10 -11.09
CA PHE A 73 13.46 -3.20 -12.16
C PHE A 73 14.45 -2.04 -12.32
N GLN A 74 14.84 -1.38 -11.22
CA GLN A 74 15.83 -0.29 -11.24
C GLN A 74 17.20 -0.74 -11.77
N ARG A 75 17.56 -2.01 -11.57
CA ARG A 75 18.81 -2.61 -12.08
C ARG A 75 18.68 -3.22 -13.47
N ASN A 76 17.54 -3.02 -14.16
CA ASN A 76 17.23 -3.58 -15.47
C ASN A 76 17.33 -5.12 -15.54
N LEU A 77 17.09 -5.81 -14.41
CA LEU A 77 17.11 -7.28 -14.33
C LEU A 77 15.77 -7.90 -14.75
N ILE A 78 14.71 -7.09 -14.79
CA ILE A 78 13.38 -7.47 -15.28
C ILE A 78 12.85 -6.38 -16.21
N THR A 79 11.98 -6.78 -17.14
CA THR A 79 11.31 -5.86 -18.05
C THR A 79 10.20 -5.08 -17.33
N ARG A 80 9.78 -3.95 -17.91
CA ARG A 80 8.61 -3.19 -17.44
C ARG A 80 7.34 -4.05 -17.41
N ALA A 81 7.17 -4.95 -18.39
CA ALA A 81 6.02 -5.86 -18.45
C ALA A 81 6.02 -6.85 -17.28
N GLN A 82 7.18 -7.43 -16.95
CA GLN A 82 7.32 -8.31 -15.79
C GLN A 82 7.08 -7.56 -14.47
N PHE A 83 7.65 -6.35 -14.32
CA PHE A 83 7.42 -5.52 -13.15
C PHE A 83 5.93 -5.19 -12.97
N ALA A 84 5.24 -4.82 -14.05
CA ALA A 84 3.81 -4.55 -14.03
C ALA A 84 3.00 -5.80 -13.64
N ALA A 85 3.26 -6.96 -14.26
CA ALA A 85 2.53 -8.19 -13.96
C ALA A 85 2.70 -8.65 -12.50
N ILE A 86 3.90 -8.49 -11.94
CA ILE A 86 4.17 -8.81 -10.53
C ILE A 86 3.37 -7.90 -9.60
N ASN A 87 3.37 -6.58 -9.87
CA ASN A 87 2.68 -5.62 -9.01
C ASN A 87 1.15 -5.67 -9.18
N GLU A 88 0.64 -6.02 -10.37
CA GLU A 88 -0.79 -6.28 -10.58
C GLU A 88 -1.27 -7.45 -9.71
N ARG A 89 -0.49 -8.54 -9.65
CA ARG A 89 -0.78 -9.65 -8.74
C ARG A 89 -0.78 -9.19 -7.28
N ASN A 90 0.20 -8.39 -6.86
CA ASN A 90 0.26 -7.90 -5.48
C ASN A 90 -0.95 -7.02 -5.15
N ILE A 91 -1.36 -6.12 -6.05
CA ILE A 91 -2.55 -5.27 -5.89
C ILE A 91 -3.81 -6.13 -5.79
N PHE A 92 -3.95 -7.16 -6.63
CA PHE A 92 -5.06 -8.11 -6.56
C PHE A 92 -5.18 -8.80 -5.19
N GLU A 93 -4.06 -9.23 -4.61
CA GLU A 93 -4.04 -9.83 -3.26
C GLU A 93 -4.34 -8.82 -2.14
N LEU A 94 -3.89 -7.56 -2.30
CA LEU A 94 -4.20 -6.48 -1.35
C LEU A 94 -5.70 -6.17 -1.36
N ASN A 95 -6.31 -6.03 -2.54
CA ASN A 95 -7.72 -5.68 -2.68
C ASN A 95 -8.63 -6.74 -2.04
N GLN A 96 -8.33 -8.03 -2.21
CA GLN A 96 -9.11 -9.13 -1.59
C GLN A 96 -9.12 -9.12 -0.05
N GLN A 97 -8.18 -8.41 0.58
CA GLN A 97 -8.06 -8.34 2.04
C GLN A 97 -8.43 -6.98 2.62
N ALA A 98 -8.41 -5.94 1.78
CA ALA A 98 -8.81 -4.59 2.12
C ALA A 98 -10.34 -4.43 2.07
N ASP A 99 -11.02 -5.17 1.17
CA ASP A 99 -12.47 -5.41 1.23
C ASP A 99 -12.87 -6.17 2.52
#